data_AF-A0A2G2HK44-F1
#
_entry.id   AF-A0A2G2HK44-F1
#
_cell.length_a   1.000
_cell.length_b   1.000
_cell.length_c   1.000
_cell.angle_alpha   90.00
_cell.angle_beta   90.00
_cell.angle_gamma   90.00
#
_symmetry.space_group_name_H-M   'P 1'
#
loop_
_entity.id
_entity.type
_entity.pdbx_description
1 polymer ?
#
loop_
_entity_poly.entity_id
_entity_poly.type
_entity_poly.pdbx_seq_one_letter_code
_entity_poly.pdbx_strand_id
1 'polypeptide(L)'
;MIFNNGTTSAASSIDIITPPTSSAGVYTYVESTGYDPIAAEWQYIDPNNPTDFFSGIMSSGQRLPNGNTLICDGDSGYFFEIDTNNNKVWEYVNPIATNETLTQGDTPATGDNIVFRAIRFAEDFSGFTGRDLTPGDPIELNFDIDFCNILSVDEYDISNEIQLFPNPTNNTITANSNLTIDKLEVYDVYGKLLTSTEESKSIRIEHLASGMYFVKIYAANKIGTKKIIKK
;
A
#
# COMPACT_ATOMS: atom_id res chain seq x y z
N MET A 1 13.78 -20.13 11.20
CA MET A 1 12.47 -20.26 10.54
C MET A 1 12.59 -21.27 9.41
N ILE A 2 11.61 -22.16 9.31
CA ILE A 2 11.61 -23.34 8.44
C ILE A 2 10.23 -23.43 7.79
N PHE A 3 10.19 -23.83 6.52
CA PHE A 3 8.95 -24.28 5.89
C PHE A 3 8.83 -25.78 6.12
N ASN A 4 7.74 -26.20 6.74
CA ASN A 4 7.45 -27.60 7.02
C ASN A 4 6.39 -28.08 6.03
N ASN A 5 6.80 -28.90 5.07
CA ASN A 5 5.95 -29.38 3.97
C ASN A 5 4.85 -30.38 4.40
N GLY A 6 4.79 -30.73 5.69
CA GLY A 6 3.85 -31.73 6.20
C GLY A 6 4.20 -33.15 5.73
N THR A 7 4.06 -34.14 6.59
CA THR A 7 4.36 -35.54 6.25
C THR A 7 3.12 -36.41 6.09
N THR A 8 1.99 -36.03 6.70
CA THR A 8 0.77 -36.88 6.74
C THR A 8 -0.57 -36.12 6.68
N SER A 9 -0.57 -34.79 6.84
CA SER A 9 -1.78 -33.96 7.00
C SER A 9 -2.26 -33.27 5.71
N ALA A 10 -1.52 -33.40 4.59
CA ALA A 10 -1.74 -32.58 3.40
C ALA A 10 -1.88 -31.08 3.73
N ALA A 11 -1.08 -30.61 4.70
CA ALA A 11 -1.06 -29.24 5.19
C ALA A 11 0.37 -28.89 5.56
N SER A 12 0.81 -27.70 5.16
CA SER A 12 2.14 -27.15 5.44
C SER A 12 2.08 -26.14 6.61
N SER A 13 3.24 -25.88 7.21
CA SER A 13 3.38 -24.83 8.22
C SER A 13 4.65 -24.01 8.04
N ILE A 14 4.66 -22.78 8.55
CA ILE A 14 5.88 -22.03 8.79
C ILE A 14 6.20 -22.11 10.27
N ASP A 15 7.35 -22.68 10.59
CA ASP A 15 7.78 -22.89 11.96
C ASP A 15 8.98 -22.00 12.26
N ILE A 16 8.92 -21.27 13.36
CA ILE A 16 10.11 -20.69 13.98
C ILE A 16 10.47 -21.58 15.16
N ILE A 17 11.73 -22.00 15.20
CA ILE A 17 12.29 -22.80 16.29
C ILE A 17 13.55 -22.10 16.79
N THR A 18 13.81 -22.26 18.08
CA THR A 18 15.05 -21.82 18.74
C THR A 18 15.72 -23.04 19.37
N PRO A 19 16.54 -23.81 18.61
CA PRO A 19 17.23 -24.98 19.13
C PRO A 19 18.26 -24.62 20.21
N PRO A 20 18.35 -25.37 21.32
CA PRO A 20 19.44 -25.21 22.26
C PRO A 20 20.78 -25.50 21.62
N THR A 21 21.74 -24.58 21.77
CA THR A 21 23.08 -24.72 21.21
C THR A 21 24.14 -24.55 22.30
N SER A 22 25.22 -25.31 22.23
CA SER A 22 26.39 -25.15 23.10
C SER A 22 27.38 -24.12 22.54
N SER A 23 27.41 -24.00 21.22
CA SER A 23 28.12 -22.98 20.44
C SER A 23 27.44 -22.81 19.07
N ALA A 24 27.78 -21.75 18.34
CA ALA A 24 27.19 -21.50 17.02
C ALA A 24 27.30 -22.72 16.09
N GLY A 25 26.16 -23.19 15.58
CA GLY A 25 26.06 -24.36 14.70
C GLY A 25 26.17 -25.72 15.39
N VAL A 26 26.32 -25.77 16.71
CA VAL A 26 26.41 -27.02 17.50
C VAL A 26 25.16 -27.16 18.37
N TYR A 27 24.23 -27.99 17.90
CA TYR A 27 22.97 -28.28 18.57
C TYR A 27 23.16 -29.26 19.72
N THR A 28 22.51 -28.97 20.85
CA THR A 28 22.60 -29.83 22.04
C THR A 28 21.74 -31.07 21.83
N TYR A 29 22.34 -32.23 22.00
CA TYR A 29 21.67 -33.52 21.94
C TYR A 29 21.68 -34.17 23.33
N VAL A 30 20.53 -34.65 23.78
CA VAL A 30 20.38 -35.39 25.02
C VAL A 30 19.95 -36.81 24.68
N GLU A 31 20.72 -37.84 25.03
CA GLU A 31 20.44 -39.22 24.61
C GLU A 31 19.02 -39.71 24.97
N SER A 32 18.45 -39.26 26.09
CA SER A 32 17.12 -39.67 26.54
C SER A 32 15.96 -38.95 25.86
N THR A 33 16.15 -37.73 25.36
CA THR A 33 15.07 -36.86 24.85
C THR A 33 15.29 -36.39 23.41
N GLY A 34 16.47 -36.60 22.83
CA GLY A 34 16.82 -36.17 21.49
C GLY A 34 17.26 -34.71 21.40
N TYR A 35 16.97 -34.09 20.25
CA TYR A 35 17.14 -32.65 20.03
C TYR A 35 15.89 -31.89 20.45
N ASP A 36 16.11 -30.73 21.07
CA ASP A 36 15.08 -29.73 21.32
C ASP A 36 15.07 -28.64 20.22
N PRO A 37 13.96 -27.89 20.06
CA PRO A 37 12.72 -27.98 20.83
C PRO A 37 11.76 -29.04 20.27
N ILE A 38 10.91 -29.60 21.15
CA ILE A 38 9.82 -30.51 20.75
C ILE A 38 8.62 -29.79 20.09
N ALA A 39 8.59 -28.45 20.15
CA ALA A 39 7.54 -27.62 19.55
C ALA A 39 8.13 -26.31 19.04
N ALA A 40 7.50 -25.74 18.02
CA ALA A 40 7.85 -24.42 17.50
C ALA A 40 7.55 -23.31 18.52
N GLU A 41 8.39 -22.27 18.58
CA GLU A 41 8.10 -21.07 19.36
C GLU A 41 6.99 -20.23 18.72
N TRP A 42 6.86 -20.33 17.40
CA TRP A 42 5.79 -19.74 16.63
C TRP A 42 5.52 -20.62 15.42
N GLN A 43 4.24 -20.75 15.09
CA GLN A 43 3.78 -21.51 13.95
C GLN A 43 2.69 -20.72 13.21
N TYR A 44 2.77 -20.76 11.88
CA TYR A 44 1.65 -20.43 11.01
C TYR A 44 1.20 -21.66 10.25
N ILE A 45 -0.11 -21.87 10.27
CA ILE A 45 -0.89 -22.78 9.41
C ILE A 45 -2.04 -21.95 8.84
N ASP A 46 -2.67 -22.37 7.75
CA ASP A 46 -3.88 -21.69 7.30
C ASP A 46 -4.95 -21.76 8.41
N PRO A 47 -5.47 -20.60 8.87
CA PRO A 47 -6.36 -20.54 10.03
C PRO A 47 -7.79 -21.00 9.72
N ASN A 48 -8.19 -21.02 8.45
CA ASN A 48 -9.53 -21.38 8.02
C ASN A 48 -9.60 -22.86 7.64
N ASN A 49 -8.68 -23.30 6.79
CA ASN A 49 -8.58 -24.67 6.34
C ASN A 49 -7.12 -25.06 6.08
N PRO A 50 -6.49 -25.88 6.94
CA PRO A 50 -5.07 -26.23 6.83
C PRO A 50 -4.63 -26.77 5.46
N THR A 51 -5.54 -27.42 4.71
CA THR A 51 -5.21 -27.97 3.38
C THR A 51 -5.14 -26.91 2.27
N ASP A 52 -5.64 -25.70 2.52
CA ASP A 52 -5.57 -24.58 1.57
C ASP A 52 -4.14 -24.00 1.51
N PHE A 53 -3.29 -24.37 2.47
CA PHE A 53 -1.86 -24.10 2.46
C PHE A 53 -1.09 -25.43 2.51
N PHE A 54 -0.74 -25.95 1.35
CA PHE A 54 0.01 -27.20 1.25
C PHE A 54 0.93 -27.21 0.03
N SER A 55 2.19 -27.48 0.30
CA SER A 55 3.20 -27.80 -0.69
C SER A 55 4.06 -28.92 -0.15
N GLY A 56 4.09 -30.04 -0.87
CA GLY A 56 4.84 -31.24 -0.51
C GLY A 56 6.33 -31.16 -0.83
N ILE A 57 6.75 -30.19 -1.66
CA ILE A 57 8.16 -29.97 -2.02
C ILE A 57 8.50 -28.48 -2.09
N MET A 58 9.80 -28.17 -2.08
CA MET A 58 10.29 -26.79 -2.22
C MET A 58 9.66 -25.87 -1.16
N SER A 59 9.48 -24.58 -1.47
CA SER A 59 8.85 -23.59 -0.59
C SER A 59 9.82 -22.89 0.36
N SER A 60 9.37 -21.76 0.88
CA SER A 60 10.16 -20.96 1.82
C SER A 60 9.29 -20.01 2.62
N GLY A 61 9.81 -19.58 3.77
CA GLY A 61 9.31 -18.42 4.49
C GLY A 61 10.42 -17.40 4.67
N GLN A 62 10.07 -16.12 4.72
CA GLN A 62 10.96 -15.03 5.10
C GLN A 62 10.25 -14.04 6.04
N ARG A 63 10.81 -13.81 7.24
CA ARG A 63 10.36 -12.73 8.13
C ARG A 63 10.94 -11.42 7.60
N LEU A 64 10.08 -10.42 7.41
CA LEU A 64 10.44 -9.11 6.88
C LEU A 64 10.72 -8.11 8.01
N PRO A 65 11.49 -7.02 7.75
CA PRO A 65 11.84 -6.04 8.78
C PRO A 65 10.64 -5.34 9.45
N ASN A 66 9.50 -5.24 8.76
CA ASN A 66 8.26 -4.69 9.30
C ASN A 66 7.49 -5.66 10.22
N GLY A 67 8.00 -6.88 10.41
CA GLY A 67 7.36 -7.94 11.21
C GLY A 67 6.46 -8.88 10.42
N ASN A 68 6.13 -8.56 9.17
CA ASN A 68 5.33 -9.43 8.30
C ASN A 68 6.13 -10.68 7.88
N THR A 69 5.42 -11.72 7.43
CA THR A 69 6.05 -12.93 6.90
C THR A 69 5.65 -13.11 5.45
N LEU A 70 6.64 -13.11 4.55
CA LEU A 70 6.46 -13.56 3.18
C LEU A 70 6.55 -15.09 3.15
N ILE A 71 5.60 -15.72 2.49
CA ILE A 71 5.49 -17.17 2.35
C ILE A 71 5.45 -17.49 0.86
N CYS A 72 6.20 -18.51 0.47
CA CYS A 72 6.22 -19.09 -0.87
C CYS A 72 5.72 -20.52 -0.74
N ASP A 73 4.52 -20.77 -1.24
CA ASP A 73 3.99 -22.10 -1.52
C ASP A 73 4.49 -22.51 -2.91
N GLY A 74 5.49 -23.40 -2.92
CA GLY A 74 6.28 -23.70 -4.10
C GLY A 74 5.55 -24.54 -5.14
N ASP A 75 4.72 -25.49 -4.72
CA ASP A 75 4.00 -26.40 -5.64
C ASP A 75 2.88 -25.71 -6.41
N SER A 76 2.28 -24.68 -5.82
CA SER A 76 1.22 -23.89 -6.45
C SER A 76 1.72 -22.60 -7.11
N GLY A 77 3.02 -22.30 -6.96
CA GLY A 77 3.59 -21.02 -7.38
C GLY A 77 2.91 -19.82 -6.72
N TYR A 78 2.31 -20.01 -5.54
CA TYR A 78 1.56 -19.00 -4.81
C TYR A 78 2.45 -18.35 -3.75
N PHE A 79 2.41 -17.04 -3.68
CA PHE A 79 3.12 -16.25 -2.71
C PHE A 79 2.12 -15.41 -1.95
N PHE A 80 2.31 -15.29 -0.65
CA PHE A 80 1.48 -14.41 0.16
C PHE A 80 2.26 -13.85 1.32
N GLU A 81 1.88 -12.65 1.74
CA GLU A 81 2.43 -11.98 2.90
C GLU A 81 1.36 -11.89 3.98
N ILE A 82 1.73 -12.30 5.20
CA ILE A 82 0.88 -12.17 6.37
C ILE A 82 1.43 -11.11 7.32
N ASP A 83 0.53 -10.35 7.94
CA ASP A 83 0.87 -9.47 9.06
C ASP A 83 1.10 -10.26 10.36
N THR A 84 1.41 -9.53 11.45
CA THR A 84 1.63 -10.14 12.78
C THR A 84 0.37 -10.72 13.42
N ASN A 85 -0.82 -10.41 12.89
CA ASN A 85 -2.11 -10.96 13.30
C ASN A 85 -2.56 -12.12 12.39
N ASN A 86 -1.69 -12.60 11.49
CA ASN A 86 -1.96 -13.63 10.49
C ASN A 86 -2.98 -13.23 9.40
N ASN A 87 -3.24 -11.94 9.20
CA ASN A 87 -4.04 -11.48 8.06
C ASN A 87 -3.18 -11.50 6.80
N LYS A 88 -3.71 -12.05 5.70
CA LYS A 88 -3.10 -11.90 4.37
C LYS A 88 -3.23 -10.44 3.93
N VAL A 89 -2.08 -9.80 3.68
CA VAL A 89 -2.00 -8.38 3.28
C VAL A 89 -1.48 -8.19 1.86
N TRP A 90 -0.93 -9.24 1.26
CA TRP A 90 -0.49 -9.26 -0.13
C TRP A 90 -0.46 -10.70 -0.62
N GLU A 91 -0.72 -10.90 -1.91
CA GLU A 91 -0.59 -12.18 -2.56
C GLU A 91 -0.25 -12.03 -4.04
N TYR A 92 0.35 -13.08 -4.60
CA TYR A 92 0.74 -13.15 -5.99
C TYR A 92 0.82 -14.61 -6.43
N VAL A 93 0.53 -14.88 -7.69
CA VAL A 93 0.66 -16.21 -8.28
C VAL A 93 1.66 -16.09 -9.43
N ASN A 94 2.67 -16.94 -9.46
CA ASN A 94 3.63 -17.00 -10.57
C ASN A 94 2.88 -17.25 -11.89
N PRO A 95 2.90 -16.32 -12.86
CA PRO A 95 2.20 -16.47 -14.12
C PRO A 95 3.02 -17.23 -15.17
N ILE A 96 4.26 -17.62 -14.86
CA ILE A 96 5.09 -18.42 -15.77
C ILE A 96 4.77 -19.91 -15.59
N ALA A 97 4.01 -20.46 -16.53
CA ALA A 97 3.76 -21.88 -16.68
C ALA A 97 4.87 -22.56 -17.52
N THR A 98 4.88 -23.89 -17.60
CA THR A 98 5.96 -24.65 -18.27
C THR A 98 6.19 -24.23 -19.72
N ASN A 99 5.12 -23.90 -20.45
CA ASN A 99 5.18 -23.60 -21.89
C ASN A 99 4.58 -22.25 -22.27
N GLU A 100 4.06 -21.48 -21.32
CA GLU A 100 3.38 -20.22 -21.60
C GLU A 100 3.46 -19.24 -20.43
N THR A 101 3.17 -17.98 -20.73
CA THR A 101 2.93 -16.94 -19.73
C THR A 101 1.42 -16.73 -19.65
N LEU A 102 0.88 -16.79 -18.45
CA LEU A 102 -0.54 -16.67 -18.18
C LEU A 102 -1.02 -15.22 -18.22
N THR A 103 -2.33 -15.06 -18.41
CA THR A 103 -3.05 -13.80 -18.33
C THR A 103 -3.41 -13.49 -16.87
N GLN A 104 -3.51 -12.21 -16.52
CA GLN A 104 -3.93 -11.74 -15.21
C GLN A 104 -5.29 -12.36 -14.83
N GLY A 105 -5.32 -13.01 -13.67
CA GLY A 105 -6.50 -13.68 -13.13
C GLY A 105 -6.71 -15.11 -13.61
N ASP A 106 -5.87 -15.62 -14.52
CA ASP A 106 -5.89 -17.04 -14.86
C ASP A 106 -5.50 -17.89 -13.65
N THR A 107 -6.07 -19.10 -13.59
CA THR A 107 -5.66 -20.12 -12.61
C THR A 107 -4.69 -21.08 -13.28
N PRO A 108 -3.42 -21.16 -12.82
CA PRO A 108 -2.45 -22.11 -13.35
C PRO A 108 -2.92 -23.55 -13.20
N ALA A 109 -2.56 -24.41 -14.15
CA ALA A 109 -2.74 -25.84 -14.00
C ALA A 109 -1.88 -26.38 -12.84
N THR A 110 -2.37 -27.40 -12.14
CA THR A 110 -1.66 -28.00 -11.00
C THR A 110 -0.25 -28.46 -11.39
N GLY A 111 0.76 -27.91 -10.71
CA GLY A 111 2.17 -28.26 -10.92
C GLY A 111 2.81 -27.61 -12.14
N ASP A 112 2.17 -26.62 -12.77
CA ASP A 112 2.65 -26.01 -14.01
C ASP A 112 3.49 -24.74 -13.79
N ASN A 113 3.29 -24.05 -12.68
CA ASN A 113 3.93 -22.77 -12.34
C ASN A 113 4.81 -22.85 -11.08
N ILE A 114 5.40 -24.02 -10.82
CA ILE A 114 6.13 -24.31 -9.58
C ILE A 114 7.31 -23.36 -9.34
N VAL A 115 7.57 -23.02 -8.07
CA VAL A 115 8.63 -22.08 -7.68
C VAL A 115 9.46 -22.62 -6.52
N PHE A 116 10.78 -22.63 -6.68
CA PHE A 116 11.68 -23.18 -5.67
C PHE A 116 11.68 -22.37 -4.37
N ARG A 117 11.77 -21.04 -4.48
CA ARG A 117 11.91 -20.11 -3.35
C ARG A 117 11.54 -18.69 -3.77
N ALA A 118 11.00 -17.91 -2.82
CA ALA A 118 10.88 -16.46 -2.95
C ALA A 118 11.73 -15.75 -1.87
N ILE A 119 12.29 -14.60 -2.24
CA ILE A 119 12.99 -13.70 -1.31
C ILE A 119 12.58 -12.28 -1.67
N ARG A 120 12.10 -11.52 -0.68
CA ARG A 120 11.89 -10.08 -0.77
C ARG A 120 13.10 -9.35 -0.19
N PHE A 121 13.60 -8.40 -0.95
CA PHE A 121 14.63 -7.47 -0.49
C PHE A 121 13.97 -6.19 0.01
N ALA A 122 14.54 -5.60 1.06
CA ALA A 122 14.13 -4.27 1.51
C ALA A 122 14.53 -3.22 0.46
N GLU A 123 13.80 -2.10 0.42
CA GLU A 123 14.06 -1.01 -0.54
C GLU A 123 15.48 -0.42 -0.40
N ASP A 124 16.02 -0.45 0.82
CA ASP A 124 17.37 0.00 1.17
C ASP A 124 18.44 -1.09 1.05
N PHE A 125 18.12 -2.25 0.45
CA PHE A 125 19.08 -3.33 0.27
C PHE A 125 20.30 -2.82 -0.52
N SER A 126 21.46 -2.86 0.13
CA SER A 126 22.69 -2.26 -0.42
C SER A 126 23.09 -2.79 -1.79
N GLY A 127 22.66 -4.02 -2.14
CA GLY A 127 22.87 -4.61 -3.47
C GLY A 127 22.22 -3.86 -4.63
N PHE A 128 21.26 -2.97 -4.33
CA PHE A 128 20.59 -2.11 -5.31
C PHE A 128 21.33 -0.79 -5.59
N THR A 129 22.37 -0.45 -4.82
CA THR A 129 23.10 0.81 -5.00
C THR A 129 23.69 0.91 -6.41
N GLY A 130 23.35 1.97 -7.14
CA GLY A 130 23.83 2.22 -8.51
C GLY A 130 23.23 1.29 -9.57
N ARG A 131 22.16 0.56 -9.24
CA ARG A 131 21.37 -0.23 -10.20
C ARG A 131 20.15 0.58 -10.65
N ASP A 132 19.74 0.38 -11.90
CA ASP A 132 18.44 0.85 -12.38
C ASP A 132 17.36 -0.11 -11.86
N LEU A 133 16.43 0.43 -11.08
CA LEU A 133 15.28 -0.30 -10.52
C LEU A 133 13.96 0.22 -11.09
N THR A 134 13.98 0.94 -12.22
CA THR A 134 12.75 1.39 -12.88
C THR A 134 11.86 0.16 -13.11
N PRO A 135 10.68 0.08 -12.48
CA PRO A 135 9.81 -1.08 -12.64
C PRO A 135 9.45 -1.24 -14.12
N GLY A 136 9.58 -2.47 -14.62
CA GLY A 136 9.00 -2.84 -15.91
C GLY A 136 7.52 -3.13 -15.79
N ASP A 137 6.93 -3.51 -16.91
CA ASP A 137 5.57 -4.05 -16.95
C ASP A 137 5.48 -5.35 -16.11
N PRO A 138 4.33 -5.63 -15.47
CA PRO A 138 4.07 -6.93 -14.86
C PRO A 138 4.26 -8.10 -15.84
N ILE A 139 4.43 -9.30 -15.29
CA ILE A 139 4.85 -10.46 -16.08
C ILE A 139 3.66 -11.03 -16.90
N GLU A 140 2.43 -10.86 -16.41
CA GLU A 140 1.20 -11.34 -17.02
C GLU A 140 0.95 -10.72 -18.41
N LEU A 141 0.41 -11.49 -19.37
CA LEU A 141 0.25 -11.02 -20.77
C LEU A 141 -0.73 -9.84 -20.96
N ASN A 142 -1.69 -9.68 -20.07
CA ASN A 142 -2.74 -8.66 -20.12
C ASN A 142 -2.89 -7.98 -18.75
N PHE A 143 -1.77 -7.68 -18.12
CA PHE A 143 -1.75 -7.03 -16.81
C PHE A 143 -2.66 -5.79 -16.79
N ASP A 144 -3.40 -5.64 -15.68
CA ASP A 144 -4.27 -4.51 -15.44
C ASP A 144 -3.72 -3.73 -14.23
N ILE A 145 -3.15 -2.56 -14.50
CA ILE A 145 -2.65 -1.63 -13.48
C ILE A 145 -3.69 -0.59 -13.07
N ASP A 146 -4.91 -0.62 -13.63
CA ASP A 146 -5.96 0.37 -13.36
C ASP A 146 -6.52 0.25 -11.93
N PHE A 147 -6.20 -0.83 -11.20
CA PHE A 147 -6.44 -0.93 -9.76
C PHE A 147 -5.56 0.02 -8.92
N CYS A 148 -4.52 0.62 -9.50
CA CYS A 148 -3.71 1.66 -8.85
C CYS A 148 -4.28 3.08 -9.05
N ASN A 149 -5.60 3.19 -9.22
CA ASN A 149 -6.28 4.46 -8.97
C ASN A 149 -6.33 4.67 -7.46
N ILE A 150 -5.37 5.45 -6.95
CA ILE A 150 -5.43 6.06 -5.62
C ILE A 150 -6.86 6.54 -5.44
N LEU A 151 -7.52 6.17 -4.33
CA LEU A 151 -8.83 6.72 -3.95
C LEU A 151 -8.65 8.21 -3.62
N SER A 152 -8.40 9.02 -4.64
CA SER A 152 -8.61 10.45 -4.59
C SER A 152 -10.11 10.63 -4.56
N VAL A 153 -10.61 11.31 -3.54
CA VAL A 153 -11.91 11.96 -3.67
C VAL A 153 -11.76 12.85 -4.90
N ASP A 154 -12.70 12.80 -5.85
CA ASP A 154 -12.77 13.82 -6.89
C ASP A 154 -12.75 15.17 -6.16
N GLU A 155 -11.62 15.88 -6.21
CA GLU A 155 -11.59 17.28 -5.80
C GLU A 155 -12.51 17.95 -6.81
N TYR A 156 -13.75 18.23 -6.39
CA TYR A 156 -14.69 19.04 -7.15
C TYR A 156 -14.20 20.49 -7.15
N ASP A 157 -13.05 20.72 -7.79
CA ASP A 157 -12.38 22.01 -7.89
C ASP A 157 -13.12 22.89 -8.90
N ILE A 158 -13.87 23.86 -8.39
CA ILE A 158 -14.56 24.88 -9.20
C ILE A 158 -13.70 26.11 -9.45
N SER A 159 -12.40 26.05 -9.16
CA SER A 159 -11.50 27.18 -9.40
C SER A 159 -11.58 27.66 -10.84
N ASN A 160 -11.75 26.80 -11.84
CA ASN A 160 -11.85 27.25 -13.24
C ASN A 160 -13.24 27.81 -13.60
N GLU A 161 -14.28 27.50 -12.83
CA GLU A 161 -15.66 27.96 -13.05
C GLU A 161 -15.97 29.30 -12.36
N ILE A 162 -15.08 29.76 -11.46
CA ILE A 162 -15.27 30.98 -10.65
C ILE A 162 -14.14 31.96 -10.88
N GLN A 163 -14.47 33.18 -11.28
CA GLN A 163 -13.52 34.29 -11.39
C GLN A 163 -13.70 35.28 -10.24
N LEU A 164 -12.60 35.68 -9.60
CA LEU A 164 -12.61 36.72 -8.57
C LEU A 164 -12.15 38.04 -9.16
N PHE A 165 -12.94 39.09 -8.95
CA PHE A 165 -12.64 40.43 -9.44
C PHE A 165 -13.09 41.51 -8.43
N PRO A 166 -12.44 42.68 -8.40
CA PRO A 166 -11.18 42.96 -9.08
C PRO A 166 -10.01 42.19 -8.45
N ASN A 167 -8.98 41.91 -9.25
CA ASN A 167 -7.70 41.38 -8.77
C ASN A 167 -6.57 42.01 -9.60
N PRO A 168 -5.75 42.91 -9.05
CA PRO A 168 -5.66 43.31 -7.65
C PRO A 168 -6.87 44.12 -7.12
N THR A 169 -7.06 44.15 -5.80
CA THR A 169 -8.19 44.82 -5.11
C THR A 169 -7.73 45.64 -3.90
N ASN A 170 -8.56 46.59 -3.47
CA ASN A 170 -8.34 47.38 -2.24
C ASN A 170 -9.41 47.10 -1.17
N ASN A 171 -10.68 46.98 -1.57
CA ASN A 171 -11.80 47.07 -0.63
C ASN A 171 -12.64 45.79 -0.58
N THR A 172 -13.07 45.32 -1.74
CA THR A 172 -14.05 44.22 -1.87
C THR A 172 -13.65 43.32 -3.03
N ILE A 173 -13.96 42.04 -2.92
CA ILE A 173 -13.83 41.06 -3.99
C ILE A 173 -15.20 40.46 -4.26
N THR A 174 -15.50 40.25 -5.53
CA THR A 174 -16.72 39.63 -6.01
C THR A 174 -16.38 38.37 -6.79
N ALA A 175 -17.11 37.30 -6.52
CA ALA A 175 -17.08 36.05 -7.26
C ALA A 175 -18.07 36.09 -8.44
N ASN A 176 -17.55 36.08 -9.66
CA ASN A 176 -18.34 35.84 -10.87
C ASN A 176 -18.49 34.33 -11.06
N SER A 177 -19.71 33.84 -10.96
CA SER A 177 -20.05 32.45 -11.23
C SER A 177 -21.53 32.30 -11.54
N ASN A 178 -21.84 31.30 -12.38
CA ASN A 178 -23.19 30.79 -12.62
C ASN A 178 -23.71 29.91 -11.47
N LEU A 179 -22.82 29.49 -10.55
CA LEU A 179 -23.17 28.71 -9.38
C LEU A 179 -23.68 29.62 -8.25
N THR A 180 -24.55 29.07 -7.42
CA THR A 180 -24.96 29.70 -6.15
C THR A 180 -23.80 29.57 -5.17
N ILE A 181 -23.29 30.71 -4.68
CA ILE A 181 -22.18 30.74 -3.73
C ILE A 181 -22.76 30.57 -2.33
N ASP A 182 -22.35 29.49 -1.66
CA ASP A 182 -22.74 29.17 -0.30
C ASP A 182 -21.88 29.96 0.69
N LYS A 183 -20.57 30.02 0.45
CA LYS A 183 -19.60 30.64 1.37
C LYS A 183 -18.33 31.13 0.67
N LEU A 184 -17.77 32.24 1.16
CA LEU A 184 -16.42 32.70 0.83
C LEU A 184 -15.57 32.82 2.10
N GLU A 185 -14.33 32.34 2.06
CA GLU A 185 -13.36 32.44 3.15
C GLU A 185 -12.04 33.00 2.63
N VAL A 186 -11.43 33.94 3.35
CA VAL A 186 -10.15 34.55 2.99
C VAL A 186 -9.08 34.11 3.98
N TYR A 187 -7.98 33.59 3.45
CA TYR A 187 -6.85 33.06 4.19
C TYR A 187 -5.57 33.82 3.87
N ASP A 188 -4.67 33.95 4.84
CA ASP A 188 -3.29 34.37 4.59
C ASP A 188 -2.43 33.24 3.99
N VAL A 189 -1.17 33.55 3.68
CA VAL A 189 -0.20 32.59 3.12
C VAL A 189 0.20 31.47 4.10
N TYR A 190 -0.16 31.59 5.38
CA TYR A 190 0.07 30.57 6.41
C TYR A 190 -1.19 29.72 6.67
N GLY A 191 -2.27 29.93 5.91
CA GLY A 191 -3.52 29.20 6.05
C GLY A 191 -4.41 29.67 7.20
N LYS A 192 -4.14 30.84 7.81
CA LYS A 192 -5.01 31.41 8.85
C LYS A 192 -6.23 32.06 8.22
N LEU A 193 -7.43 31.68 8.69
CA LEU A 193 -8.68 32.33 8.31
C LEU A 193 -8.73 33.77 8.85
N LEU A 194 -8.95 34.73 7.97
CA LEU A 194 -9.00 36.16 8.30
C LEU A 194 -10.42 36.69 8.33
N THR A 195 -11.23 36.30 7.35
CA THR A 195 -12.63 36.73 7.24
C THR A 195 -13.43 35.72 6.41
N SER A 196 -14.73 35.66 6.64
CA SER A 196 -15.68 34.85 5.86
C SER A 196 -16.99 35.59 5.63
N THR A 197 -17.75 35.14 4.64
CA THR A 197 -19.16 35.51 4.44
C THR A 197 -19.94 34.30 3.97
N GLU A 198 -21.18 34.17 4.43
CA GLU A 198 -22.14 33.17 3.98
C GLU A 198 -23.10 33.80 2.97
N GLU A 199 -23.64 33.01 2.05
CA GLU A 199 -24.71 33.34 1.09
C GLU A 199 -24.49 34.65 0.31
N SER A 200 -23.23 35.02 0.07
CA SER A 200 -22.85 36.27 -0.58
C SER A 200 -21.80 36.02 -1.65
N LYS A 201 -21.99 36.66 -2.82
CA LYS A 201 -20.99 36.68 -3.90
C LYS A 201 -19.86 37.67 -3.67
N SER A 202 -19.89 38.44 -2.57
CA SER A 202 -18.89 39.48 -2.33
C SER A 202 -18.41 39.50 -0.88
N ILE A 203 -17.11 39.76 -0.69
CA ILE A 203 -16.48 39.84 0.63
C ILE A 203 -15.62 41.11 0.74
N ARG A 204 -15.74 41.80 1.87
CA ARG A 204 -14.99 43.03 2.16
C ARG A 204 -13.68 42.69 2.88
N ILE A 205 -12.57 43.19 2.35
CA ILE A 205 -11.20 42.94 2.83
C ILE A 205 -10.41 44.24 3.07
N GLU A 206 -11.10 45.38 3.12
CA GLU A 206 -10.51 46.71 3.35
C GLU A 206 -9.63 46.78 4.60
N HIS A 207 -9.98 46.02 5.64
CA HIS A 207 -9.29 45.97 6.93
C HIS A 207 -7.99 45.14 6.89
N LEU A 208 -7.72 44.40 5.83
CA LEU A 208 -6.51 43.58 5.69
C LEU A 208 -5.32 44.45 5.25
N ALA A 209 -4.09 44.00 5.53
CA ALA A 209 -2.89 44.66 5.01
C ALA A 209 -2.69 44.36 3.51
N SER A 210 -1.91 45.19 2.81
CA SER A 210 -1.48 44.90 1.43
C SER A 210 -0.67 43.60 1.39
N GLY A 211 -0.99 42.71 0.45
CA GLY A 211 -0.37 41.37 0.42
C GLY A 211 -1.10 40.37 -0.47
N MET A 212 -0.61 39.13 -0.44
CA MET A 212 -1.21 37.99 -1.12
C MET A 212 -2.11 37.22 -0.17
N TYR A 213 -3.28 36.79 -0.67
CA TYR A 213 -4.23 36.00 0.08
C TYR A 213 -4.86 34.93 -0.82
N PHE A 214 -5.46 33.92 -0.19
CA PHE A 214 -6.21 32.87 -0.87
C PHE A 214 -7.67 32.96 -0.47
N VAL A 215 -8.55 32.94 -1.44
CA VAL A 215 -10.00 32.92 -1.23
C VAL A 215 -10.50 31.52 -1.54
N LYS A 216 -11.06 30.85 -0.55
CA LYS A 216 -11.74 29.57 -0.68
C LYS A 216 -13.23 29.84 -0.91
N ILE A 217 -13.79 29.23 -1.95
CA ILE A 217 -15.16 29.43 -2.41
C ILE A 217 -15.89 28.11 -2.30
N TYR A 218 -17.05 28.13 -1.66
CA TYR A 218 -17.97 27.00 -1.55
C TYR A 218 -19.20 27.30 -2.38
N ALA A 219 -19.53 26.41 -3.32
CA ALA A 219 -20.70 26.57 -4.19
C ALA A 219 -21.22 25.21 -4.64
N ALA A 220 -22.51 24.94 -4.45
CA ALA A 220 -23.18 23.72 -4.92
C ALA A 220 -22.48 22.42 -4.50
N ASN A 221 -22.07 22.33 -3.23
CA ASN A 221 -21.27 21.24 -2.63
C ASN A 221 -19.87 21.05 -3.23
N LYS A 222 -19.35 22.03 -3.97
CA LYS A 222 -18.01 22.04 -4.53
C LYS A 222 -17.14 23.13 -3.88
N ILE A 223 -15.82 22.99 -3.98
CA ILE A 223 -14.86 23.91 -3.35
C ILE A 223 -13.85 24.39 -4.40
N GLY A 224 -13.57 25.68 -4.46
CA GLY A 224 -12.50 26.24 -5.30
C GLY A 224 -11.59 27.16 -4.49
N THR A 225 -10.34 27.33 -4.91
CA THR A 225 -9.39 28.26 -4.26
C THR A 225 -8.78 29.20 -5.29
N LYS A 226 -8.83 30.51 -5.02
CA LYS A 226 -8.25 31.55 -5.88
C LYS A 226 -7.30 32.45 -5.12
N LYS A 227 -6.13 32.67 -5.72
CA LYS A 227 -5.17 33.68 -5.26
C LYS A 227 -5.65 35.09 -5.62
N ILE A 228 -5.56 36.00 -4.67
CA ILE A 228 -5.81 37.44 -4.85
C ILE A 228 -4.62 38.26 -4.39
N ILE A 229 -4.51 39.49 -4.91
CA ILE A 229 -3.54 40.49 -4.49
C ILE A 229 -4.30 41.69 -3.94
N LYS A 230 -4.07 42.02 -2.67
CA LYS A 230 -4.55 43.26 -2.07
C LYS A 230 -3.46 44.32 -2.14
N LYS A 231 -3.80 45.50 -2.66
CA LYS A 231 -2.93 46.68 -2.59
C LYS A 231 -3.22 47.50 -1.34
#